data_AF-H1KE91-F1
#
_entry.id   AF-H1KE91-F1
#
_cell.length_a   1.000
_cell.length_b   1.000
_cell.length_c   1.000
_cell.angle_alpha   90.00
_cell.angle_beta   90.00
_cell.angle_gamma   90.00
#
_symmetry.space_group_name_H-M   'P 1'
#
loop_
_entity.id
_entity.type
_entity.pdbx_description
1 polymer ?
#
loop_
_entity_poly.entity_id
_entity_poly.type
_entity_poly.pdbx_seq_one_letter_code
_entity_poly.pdbx_strand_id
1 'polypeptide(L)' 'MRREMLELLNTLASGVIALNTLADDLVQAAATVDDASTADLLRSVACQHRVRALEMQGQLAILSTEYAERFHTGS' A
#
# COMPACT_ATOMS: atom_id res chain seq x y z
N MET A 1 -13.32 0.68 20.03
CA MET A 1 -13.53 1.87 19.16
C MET A 1 -12.24 2.63 18.85
N ARG A 2 -11.72 3.55 19.68
CA ARG A 2 -10.52 4.35 19.32
C ARG A 2 -9.28 3.49 19.01
N ARG A 3 -9.00 2.51 19.86
CA ARG A 3 -7.85 1.59 19.70
C ARG A 3 -7.98 0.72 18.43
N GLU A 4 -9.15 0.13 18.20
CA GLU A 4 -9.41 -0.69 17.00
C GLU A 4 -9.24 0.12 15.70
N MET A 5 -9.73 1.36 15.65
CA MET A 5 -9.53 2.23 14.48
C MET A 5 -8.05 2.56 14.28
N LEU A 6 -7.29 2.79 15.37
CA LEU A 6 -5.86 3.03 15.30
C LEU A 6 -5.09 1.78 14.82
N GLU A 7 -5.47 0.59 15.28
CA GLU A 7 -4.91 -0.68 14.82
C GLU A 7 -5.19 -0.90 13.32
N LEU A 8 -6.39 -0.54 12.85
CA LEU A 8 -6.75 -0.60 11.44
C LEU A 8 -5.95 0.41 10.60
N LEU A 9 -5.79 1.65 11.07
CA LEU A 9 -4.93 2.66 10.43
C LEU A 9 -3.49 2.17 10.29
N ASN A 10 -2.93 1.60 11.35
CA ASN A 10 -1.58 1.04 11.32
C ASN A 10 -1.46 -0.15 10.36
N THR A 11 -2.48 -1.00 10.30
CA THR A 11 -2.53 -2.14 9.38
C THR A 11 -2.55 -1.67 7.92
N LEU A 12 -3.39 -0.68 7.61
CA LEU A 12 -3.46 -0.08 6.27
C LEU A 12 -2.13 0.58 5.89
N ALA A 13 -1.55 1.39 6.79
CA ALA A 13 -0.26 2.04 6.54
C ALA A 13 0.87 1.03 6.30
N SER A 14 0.94 -0.02 7.11
CA SER A 14 1.95 -1.09 6.95
C SER A 14 1.75 -1.86 5.65
N GLY A 15 0.49 -2.14 5.26
CA GLY A 15 0.18 -2.80 4.00
C GLY A 15 0.55 -1.97 2.77
N VAL A 16 0.34 -0.65 2.80
CA VAL A 16 0.78 0.27 1.74
C VAL A 16 2.30 0.22 1.56
N ILE A 17 3.05 0.24 2.66
CA ILE A 17 4.52 0.15 2.61
C ILE A 17 4.94 -1.19 2.01
N ALA A 18 4.39 -2.30 2.51
CA ALA A 18 4.74 -3.64 2.05
C ALA A 18 4.47 -3.83 0.55
N LEU A 19 3.32 -3.37 0.04
CA LEU A 19 2.99 -3.47 -1.38
C LEU A 19 3.92 -2.65 -2.27
N ASN A 20 4.30 -1.45 -1.85
CA ASN A 20 5.25 -0.64 -2.61
C ASN A 20 6.64 -1.27 -2.61
N THR A 21 7.12 -1.76 -1.47
CA THR A 21 8.41 -2.48 -1.40
C THR A 21 8.43 -3.70 -2.31
N LEU A 22 7.37 -4.52 -2.28
CA LEU A 22 7.25 -5.68 -3.18
C LEU A 22 7.24 -5.26 -4.66
N ALA A 23 6.56 -4.17 -5.00
CA ALA A 23 6.55 -3.66 -6.35
C ALA A 23 7.93 -3.15 -6.81
N ASP A 24 8.70 -2.54 -5.92
CA ASP A 24 10.07 -2.09 -6.19
C ASP A 24 11.00 -3.30 -6.38
N ASP A 25 10.91 -4.31 -5.51
CA ASP A 25 11.69 -5.55 -5.61
C ASP A 25 11.42 -6.28 -6.93
N LEU A 26 10.16 -6.35 -7.37
CA LEU A 26 9.79 -6.97 -8.64
C LEU A 26 10.30 -6.19 -9.86
N VAL A 27 10.29 -4.86 -9.81
CA VAL A 27 10.88 -4.04 -10.88
C VAL A 27 12.39 -4.24 -10.94
N GLN A 28 13.05 -4.31 -9.79
CA GLN A 28 14.48 -4.57 -9.73
C GLN A 28 14.82 -5.98 -10.23
N ALA A 29 14.05 -6.99 -9.85
CA ALA A 29 14.19 -8.34 -10.39
C ALA A 29 14.01 -8.36 -11.92
N ALA A 30 12.98 -7.68 -12.44
CA ALA A 30 12.72 -7.58 -13.88
C ALA A 30 13.88 -6.94 -14.67
N ALA A 31 14.69 -6.09 -14.03
CA ALA A 31 15.87 -5.49 -14.65
C ALA A 31 17.08 -6.44 -14.73
N THR A 32 17.04 -7.55 -13.98
CA THR A 32 18.14 -8.53 -13.89
C THR A 32 17.84 -9.83 -14.65
N VAL A 33 16.63 -9.97 -15.20
CA VAL A 33 16.20 -11.17 -15.92
C VAL A 33 16.43 -10.99 -17.42
N ASP A 34 17.11 -11.96 -18.03
CA ASP A 34 17.42 -11.95 -19.48
C ASP A 34 16.21 -12.31 -20.35
N ASP A 35 15.28 -13.10 -19.82
CA ASP A 35 14.05 -13.47 -20.53
C ASP A 35 13.02 -12.32 -20.50
N ALA A 36 12.78 -11.73 -21.66
CA ALA A 36 11.87 -10.58 -21.81
C ALA A 36 10.44 -10.90 -21.32
N SER A 37 9.96 -12.13 -21.56
CA SER A 37 8.59 -12.52 -21.15
C SER A 37 8.43 -12.55 -19.64
N THR A 38 9.44 -13.07 -18.93
CA THR A 38 9.51 -13.10 -17.47
C THR A 38 9.68 -11.70 -16.90
N ALA A 39 10.52 -10.86 -17.51
CA ALA A 39 10.68 -9.47 -17.10
C ALA A 39 9.36 -8.68 -17.21
N ASP A 40 8.59 -8.89 -18.28
CA ASP A 40 7.28 -8.25 -18.44
C ASP A 40 6.23 -8.75 -17.45
N LEU A 41 6.24 -10.05 -17.14
CA LEU A 41 5.38 -10.59 -16.08
C LEU A 41 5.70 -9.95 -14.72
N LEU A 42 6.98 -9.85 -14.35
CA LEU A 42 7.40 -9.21 -13.10
C LEU A 42 6.96 -7.73 -13.03
N ARG A 43 7.11 -6.98 -14.13
CA ARG A 43 6.62 -5.58 -14.22
C ARG A 43 5.10 -5.50 -14.10
N SER A 44 4.37 -6.44 -14.68
CA SER A 44 2.90 -6.51 -14.59
C SER A 44 2.45 -6.74 -13.14
N VAL A 45 3.08 -7.70 -12.44
CA VAL A 45 2.79 -7.95 -11.02
C VAL A 45 3.16 -6.74 -10.17
N ALA A 46 4.30 -6.09 -10.43
CA ALA A 46 4.68 -4.86 -9.75
C ALA A 46 3.64 -3.74 -9.93
N CYS A 47 3.10 -3.60 -11.14
CA CYS A 47 2.04 -2.65 -11.44
C CYS A 47 0.77 -2.95 -10.62
N GLN A 48 0.36 -4.22 -10.53
CA GLN A 48 -0.78 -4.64 -9.73
C GLN A 48 -0.60 -4.32 -8.24
N HIS A 49 0.58 -4.55 -7.69
CA HIS A 49 0.88 -4.17 -6.29
C HIS A 49 0.81 -2.65 -6.07
N ARG A 50 1.30 -1.83 -7.01
CA ARG A 50 1.19 -0.36 -6.94
C ARG A 50 -0.26 0.10 -6.99
N VAL A 51 -1.09 -0.47 -7.87
CA VAL A 51 -2.53 -0.18 -7.92
C VAL A 51 -3.17 -0.50 -6.58
N ARG A 52 -2.87 -1.67 -6.01
CA ARG A 52 -3.42 -2.05 -4.71
C ARG A 52 -2.93 -1.15 -3.57
N ALA A 53 -1.68 -0.69 -3.62
CA ALA A 53 -1.16 0.27 -2.64
C ALA A 53 -1.91 1.60 -2.72
N LEU A 54 -2.21 2.11 -3.93
CA LEU A 54 -3.00 3.32 -4.13
C LEU A 54 -4.43 3.18 -3.58
N GLU A 55 -5.08 2.03 -3.80
CA GLU A 55 -6.40 1.75 -3.22
C GLU A 55 -6.37 1.80 -1.68
N MET A 56 -5.35 1.17 -1.08
CA MET A 56 -5.17 1.18 0.38
C MET A 56 -4.81 2.56 0.92
N GLN A 57 -4.06 3.37 0.18
CA GLN A 57 -3.81 4.78 0.53
C GLN A 57 -5.11 5.59 0.55
N GLY A 58 -6.01 5.37 -0.42
CA GLY A 58 -7.34 5.99 -0.42
C GLY A 58 -8.16 5.61 0.82
N GLN A 59 -8.18 4.31 1.16
CA GLN A 59 -8.86 3.82 2.37
C GLN A 59 -8.25 4.41 3.65
N LEU A 60 -6.92 4.49 3.72
CA LEU A 60 -6.21 5.09 4.85
C LEU A 60 -6.57 6.56 5.02
N ALA A 61 -6.67 7.33 3.93
CA ALA A 61 -7.02 8.74 3.98
C ALA A 61 -8.45 8.96 4.51
N ILE A 62 -9.41 8.15 4.05
CA ILE A 62 -10.79 8.19 4.54
C ILE A 62 -10.83 7.87 6.04
N LEU A 63 -10.23 6.75 6.46
CA LEU A 63 -10.25 6.32 7.85
C LEU A 63 -9.52 7.30 8.78
N SER A 64 -8.44 7.94 8.29
CA SER A 64 -7.70 8.95 9.06
C SER A 64 -8.56 10.19 9.30
N THR A 65 -9.34 10.60 8.29
CA THR A 65 -10.29 11.71 8.40
C THR A 65 -11.38 11.38 9.42
N GLU A 66 -12.01 10.20 9.32
CA GLU A 66 -13.02 9.75 10.28
C GLU A 66 -12.48 9.66 11.71
N TYR A 67 -11.24 9.18 11.87
CA TYR A 67 -10.58 9.11 13.16
C TYR A 67 -10.31 10.50 13.76
N ALA A 68 -9.89 11.46 12.93
CA ALA A 68 -9.68 12.84 13.35
C ALA A 68 -10.99 13.51 13.79
N GLU A 69 -12.06 13.39 12.99
CA GLU A 69 -13.39 13.95 13.31
C GLU A 69 -13.97 13.37 14.62
N ARG A 70 -13.73 12.09 14.89
CA ARG A 70 -14.28 11.42 16.08
C ARG A 70 -13.47 11.65 17.35
N PHE A 71 -12.15 11.83 17.24
CA PHE A 71 -11.26 11.77 18.41
C PHE A 71 -10.26 12.93 18.54
N HIS A 72 -10.17 13.83 17.55
CA HIS A 72 -9.29 15.00 17.56
C HIS A 72 -10.03 16.35 17.53
N THR A 73 -11.33 16.39 17.21
CA THR A 73 -12.17 17.59 17.36
C THR A 73 -12.54 17.80 18.84
N GLY A 74 -11.60 18.34 19.62
CA GLY A 74 -11.77 18.59 21.06
C GLY A 74 -10.50 19.02 21.78
N SER A 75 -9.70 19.90 21.18
CA SER A 75 -8.63 20.67 21.87
C SER A 75 -8.82 22.16 21.61
#